data_AF-A0A7H8YP68-F1
#
_entry.id   AF-A0A7H8YP68-F1
#
_cell.length_a   1.000
_cell.length_b   1.000
_cell.length_c   1.000
_cell.angle_alpha   90.00
_cell.angle_beta   90.00
_cell.angle_gamma   90.00
#
_symmetry.space_group_name_H-M   'P 1'
#
loop_
_entity.id
_entity.type
_entity.pdbx_description
1 polymer ?
#
loop_
_entity_poly.entity_id
_entity_poly.type
_entity_poly.pdbx_seq_one_letter_code
_entity_poly.pdbx_strand_id
1 'polypeptide(L)'
;MNKLLSLVAFLWVMTACEKSGEETDPSTQTPTTQTSTTQTPTTQTPTTPPITPPVTPPIPPNPPQGKKPVAYDWDFYLEPSRLDVVKNEKNAELKKLYYQVYGTPCGGWYDGGVSPGSGGKEKNDRWLKNFVEGAERAHKTPIVVLYGIPNRDCGSFSKGGHPNAASYKEWIDRVSAIIGQRRAVVIIEPDAINYCGAPRGSAKYNERAELLSYAAEKLNKNNPNVASYIHAGNGSLVTQHSEAVANAIIDGGLKYMRGFALNVSGLGGTAEEQAGAERFVTYLASKGFKDVHYVIDTGRSGINRPKHQNEHPPYNSCNNFNAALGPRSTTRTTGAHADAYLWINGGGGSDGECNMGAPEAGKPYPEYTRHLVQNAIRVKSIEILEVPQNLK
;
A
#
# COMPACT_ATOMS: atom_id res chain seq x y z
N MET A 1 -33.41 1.64 33.70
CA MET A 1 -33.30 2.13 32.31
C MET A 1 -31.93 2.79 32.14
N ASN A 2 -31.26 2.44 31.03
CA ASN A 2 -30.12 3.09 30.37
C ASN A 2 -28.71 3.06 31.01
N LYS A 3 -28.00 1.99 30.63
CA LYS A 3 -26.68 1.89 29.96
C LYS A 3 -25.55 2.87 30.34
N LEU A 4 -24.52 2.25 30.92
CA LEU A 4 -23.16 2.69 31.14
C LEU A 4 -22.32 2.49 29.85
N LEU A 5 -21.62 3.53 29.37
CA LEU A 5 -20.49 3.39 28.44
C LEU A 5 -19.23 3.09 29.24
N SER A 6 -18.44 2.12 28.80
CA SER A 6 -17.08 1.91 29.29
C SER A 6 -16.10 2.08 28.13
N LEU A 7 -15.29 3.14 28.21
CA LEU A 7 -14.06 3.34 27.45
C LEU A 7 -12.95 2.59 28.17
N VAL A 8 -12.16 1.78 27.47
CA VAL A 8 -10.83 1.39 27.94
C VAL A 8 -9.85 1.58 26.80
N ALA A 9 -9.08 2.66 26.90
CA ALA A 9 -7.80 2.86 26.24
C ALA A 9 -6.74 2.01 26.95
N PHE A 10 -5.73 1.51 26.22
CA PHE A 10 -4.52 1.01 26.84
C PHE A 10 -3.28 1.73 26.32
N LEU A 11 -2.49 2.10 27.32
CA LEU A 11 -1.41 3.06 27.41
C LEU A 11 -0.09 2.53 26.83
N TRP A 12 0.69 3.45 26.27
CA TRP A 12 2.15 3.36 26.18
C TRP A 12 2.78 3.44 27.59
N VAL A 13 3.86 2.68 27.82
CA VAL A 13 4.74 2.84 28.99
C VAL A 13 6.05 3.48 28.52
N MET A 14 6.33 4.68 29.00
CA MET A 14 7.68 5.25 29.09
C MET A 14 8.13 5.19 30.55
N THR A 15 9.39 4.85 30.78
CA THR A 15 10.08 5.05 32.06
C THR A 15 11.06 6.22 31.89
N ALA A 16 10.91 7.23 32.76
CA ALA A 16 11.76 8.40 32.85
C ALA A 16 12.88 8.20 33.89
N CYS A 17 13.99 8.93 33.73
CA CYS A 17 14.76 9.45 34.86
C CYS A 17 15.33 10.84 34.53
N GLU A 18 14.82 11.83 35.28
CA GLU A 18 15.37 13.13 35.74
C GLU A 18 16.89 13.36 35.67
N LYS A 19 17.49 14.57 35.70
CA LYS A 19 17.12 16.00 35.69
C LYS A 19 18.44 16.78 35.54
N SER A 20 18.34 18.06 35.14
CA SER A 20 19.00 19.24 35.75
C SER A 20 19.67 20.21 34.75
N GLY A 21 19.47 21.51 34.99
CA GLY A 21 20.56 22.48 34.90
C GLY A 21 20.50 23.57 33.82
N GLU A 22 19.82 24.67 34.16
CA GLU A 22 20.32 26.06 34.12
C GLU A 22 20.54 26.87 32.82
N GLU A 23 20.14 28.14 32.98
CA GLU A 23 20.20 29.30 32.08
C GLU A 23 21.63 29.75 31.73
N THR A 24 21.78 30.46 30.60
CA THR A 24 22.29 31.86 30.56
C THR A 24 22.36 32.38 29.12
N ASP A 25 21.82 33.59 28.93
CA ASP A 25 22.05 34.53 27.81
C ASP A 25 23.43 35.20 27.99
N PRO A 26 24.12 35.69 26.93
CA PRO A 26 24.10 37.16 26.78
C PRO A 26 24.30 37.75 25.36
N SER A 27 23.64 38.89 25.19
CA SER A 27 24.12 40.21 24.70
C SER A 27 24.63 40.41 23.26
N THR A 28 23.88 41.29 22.61
CA THR A 28 24.17 42.34 21.61
C THR A 28 25.56 43.00 21.66
N GLN A 29 26.22 43.12 20.49
CA GLN A 29 27.14 44.21 20.18
C GLN A 29 27.00 44.69 18.71
N THR A 30 26.99 46.02 18.57
CA THR A 30 26.80 46.81 17.36
C THR A 30 28.13 46.99 16.58
N PRO A 31 28.15 47.13 15.24
CA PRO A 31 29.38 47.17 14.46
C PRO A 31 30.01 48.57 14.34
N THR A 32 31.34 48.60 14.30
CA THR A 32 32.15 49.80 14.06
C THR A 32 32.53 49.93 12.59
N THR A 33 32.37 51.14 12.05
CA THR A 33 32.67 51.55 10.68
C THR A 33 34.17 51.78 10.45
N GLN A 34 34.73 51.23 9.39
CA GLN A 34 36.00 51.68 8.78
C GLN A 34 35.85 51.81 7.25
N THR A 35 35.89 53.06 6.78
CA THR A 35 36.27 53.52 5.42
C THR A 35 37.81 53.47 5.31
N SER A 36 38.52 53.31 4.20
CA SER A 36 38.30 53.33 2.75
C SER A 36 39.58 52.74 2.11
N THR A 37 39.48 52.05 0.97
CA THR A 37 40.34 52.29 -0.21
C THR A 37 39.82 51.50 -1.39
N THR A 38 39.61 52.21 -2.50
CA THR A 38 39.06 51.69 -3.74
C THR A 38 40.18 51.04 -4.55
N GLN A 39 40.06 49.75 -4.83
CA GLN A 39 40.82 49.06 -5.88
C GLN A 39 39.84 48.31 -6.78
N THR A 40 39.89 48.65 -8.06
CA THR A 40 39.07 48.07 -9.14
C THR A 40 39.45 46.61 -9.36
N PRO A 41 38.55 45.62 -9.19
CA PRO A 41 38.83 44.24 -9.55
C PRO A 41 38.44 44.00 -11.02
N THR A 42 39.41 43.59 -11.82
CA THR A 42 39.22 42.95 -13.13
C THR A 42 38.29 41.75 -13.02
N THR A 43 37.26 41.71 -13.87
CA THR A 43 36.33 40.58 -14.03
C THR A 43 37.08 39.34 -14.51
N GLN A 44 37.28 38.36 -13.62
CA GLN A 44 37.58 36.98 -14.00
C GLN A 44 36.36 36.13 -13.66
N THR A 45 35.75 35.55 -14.70
CA THR A 45 34.67 34.57 -14.58
C THR A 45 35.21 33.31 -13.88
N PRO A 46 34.62 32.83 -12.77
CA PRO A 46 35.00 31.55 -12.21
C PRO A 46 34.47 30.44 -13.13
N THR A 47 35.35 29.79 -13.89
CA THR A 47 35.03 28.53 -14.58
C THR A 47 34.92 27.42 -13.55
N THR A 48 33.69 27.02 -13.22
CA THR A 48 33.40 25.79 -12.47
C THR A 48 33.86 24.58 -13.30
N PRO A 49 34.62 23.61 -12.73
CA PRO A 49 34.89 22.36 -13.40
C PRO A 49 33.57 21.64 -13.72
N PRO A 50 33.45 20.94 -14.87
CA PRO A 50 32.24 20.19 -15.18
C PRO A 50 31.98 19.15 -14.11
N ILE A 51 30.82 19.26 -13.44
CA ILE A 51 30.30 18.27 -12.51
C ILE A 51 29.96 17.03 -13.35
N THR A 52 30.79 16.00 -13.25
CA THR A 52 30.46 14.67 -13.76
C THR A 52 29.17 14.22 -13.10
N PRO A 53 28.13 13.80 -13.85
CA PRO A 53 26.92 13.25 -13.24
C PRO A 53 27.31 12.07 -12.35
N PRO A 54 26.67 11.89 -11.17
CA PRO A 54 26.92 10.73 -10.34
C PRO A 54 26.58 9.48 -11.16
N VAL A 55 27.61 8.68 -11.44
CA VAL A 55 27.45 7.35 -12.05
C VAL A 55 26.65 6.54 -11.05
N THR A 56 25.40 6.24 -11.41
CA THR A 56 24.58 5.30 -10.62
C THR A 56 25.28 3.95 -10.72
N PRO A 57 25.59 3.27 -9.60
CA PRO A 57 26.15 1.93 -9.65
C PRO A 57 25.26 1.05 -10.53
N PRO A 58 25.81 0.16 -11.38
CA PRO A 58 24.99 -0.79 -12.12
C PRO A 58 24.15 -1.58 -11.11
N ILE A 59 22.83 -1.60 -11.35
CA ILE A 59 21.88 -2.39 -10.56
C ILE A 59 22.41 -3.84 -10.56
N PRO A 60 22.68 -4.44 -9.39
CA PRO A 60 23.16 -5.81 -9.34
C PRO A 60 22.17 -6.72 -10.07
N PRO A 61 22.65 -7.74 -10.82
CA PRO A 61 21.75 -8.67 -11.50
C PRO A 61 20.80 -9.28 -10.49
N ASN A 62 19.51 -9.34 -10.85
CA ASN A 62 18.49 -9.92 -9.99
C ASN A 62 18.92 -11.32 -9.56
N PRO A 63 18.73 -11.70 -8.28
CA PRO A 63 18.91 -13.07 -7.85
C PRO A 63 18.10 -14.02 -8.77
N PRO A 64 18.54 -15.26 -9.01
CA PRO A 64 17.75 -16.24 -9.74
C PRO A 64 16.39 -16.42 -9.05
N GLN A 65 15.35 -15.79 -9.59
CA GLN A 65 13.99 -15.95 -9.10
C GLN A 65 13.50 -17.32 -9.60
N GLY A 66 12.95 -18.13 -8.68
CA GLY A 66 12.21 -19.33 -9.08
C GLY A 66 11.13 -18.98 -10.09
N LYS A 67 10.68 -19.95 -10.90
CA LYS A 67 9.66 -19.71 -11.94
C LYS A 67 8.44 -19.04 -11.32
N LYS A 68 8.17 -17.78 -11.69
CA LYS A 68 7.02 -17.03 -11.19
C LYS A 68 5.71 -17.67 -11.67
N PRO A 69 4.61 -17.53 -10.91
CA PRO A 69 3.28 -17.92 -11.37
C PRO A 69 2.92 -17.27 -12.71
N VAL A 70 2.09 -17.95 -13.52
CA VAL A 70 1.65 -17.45 -14.84
C VAL A 70 0.91 -16.12 -14.79
N ALA A 71 0.45 -15.70 -13.61
CA ALA A 71 -0.08 -14.36 -13.36
C ALA A 71 0.96 -13.25 -13.64
N TYR A 72 2.25 -13.56 -13.62
CA TYR A 72 3.33 -12.58 -13.83
C TYR A 72 3.97 -12.65 -15.23
N ASP A 73 3.41 -13.47 -16.14
CA ASP A 73 3.86 -13.54 -17.53
C ASP A 73 3.48 -12.28 -18.34
N TRP A 74 2.49 -11.52 -17.85
CA TRP A 74 1.96 -10.30 -18.48
C TRP A 74 2.13 -9.07 -17.58
N ASP A 75 2.21 -7.88 -18.19
CA ASP A 75 2.17 -6.63 -17.41
C ASP A 75 0.81 -6.48 -16.71
N PHE A 76 0.76 -5.62 -15.69
CA PHE A 76 -0.45 -5.38 -14.93
C PHE A 76 -1.50 -4.56 -15.70
N TYR A 77 -2.77 -4.87 -15.45
CA TYR A 77 -3.90 -4.25 -16.11
C TYR A 77 -4.26 -2.89 -15.51
N LEU A 78 -4.35 -1.88 -16.35
CA LEU A 78 -4.91 -0.58 -16.01
C LEU A 78 -6.42 -0.59 -16.32
N GLU A 79 -7.26 -0.44 -15.31
CA GLU A 79 -8.71 -0.27 -15.52
C GLU A 79 -8.99 1.03 -16.30
N PRO A 80 -9.63 0.98 -17.48
CA PRO A 80 -9.81 2.17 -18.32
C PRO A 80 -10.59 3.31 -17.65
N SER A 81 -11.51 3.00 -16.73
CA SER A 81 -12.32 3.98 -15.99
C SER A 81 -11.48 4.92 -15.12
N ARG A 82 -10.30 4.47 -14.65
CA ARG A 82 -9.38 5.32 -13.88
C ARG A 82 -8.92 6.54 -14.67
N LEU A 83 -8.79 6.40 -15.99
CA LEU A 83 -8.36 7.49 -16.86
C LEU A 83 -9.41 8.60 -16.97
N ASP A 84 -10.66 8.39 -16.54
CA ASP A 84 -11.70 9.41 -16.61
C ASP A 84 -11.39 10.60 -15.68
N VAL A 85 -10.70 10.37 -14.57
CA VAL A 85 -10.20 11.46 -13.69
C VAL A 85 -9.20 12.34 -14.45
N VAL A 86 -8.33 11.74 -15.27
CA VAL A 86 -7.35 12.46 -16.10
C VAL A 86 -8.04 13.19 -17.25
N LYS A 87 -9.00 12.55 -17.94
CA LYS A 87 -9.74 13.16 -19.07
C LYS A 87 -10.57 14.37 -18.63
N ASN A 88 -11.16 14.30 -17.44
CA ASN A 88 -12.07 15.32 -16.93
C ASN A 88 -11.34 16.51 -16.29
N GLU A 89 -10.08 16.33 -15.89
CA GLU A 89 -9.26 17.41 -15.34
C GLU A 89 -8.94 18.48 -16.42
N LYS A 90 -9.27 19.73 -16.12
CA LYS A 90 -9.15 20.87 -17.04
C LYS A 90 -7.83 21.61 -16.85
N ASN A 91 -7.24 21.56 -15.66
CA ASN A 91 -5.95 22.16 -15.41
C ASN A 91 -4.83 21.25 -15.95
N ALA A 92 -4.04 21.76 -16.90
CA ALA A 92 -3.00 20.98 -17.57
C ALA A 92 -1.90 20.47 -16.62
N GLU A 93 -1.56 21.21 -15.56
CA GLU A 93 -0.58 20.78 -14.57
C GLU A 93 -1.14 19.66 -13.69
N LEU A 94 -2.35 19.82 -13.17
CA LEU A 94 -3.03 18.77 -12.40
C LEU A 94 -3.24 17.52 -13.25
N LYS A 95 -3.59 17.67 -14.53
CA LYS A 95 -3.73 16.55 -15.46
C LYS A 95 -2.44 15.72 -15.56
N LYS A 96 -1.27 16.38 -15.65
CA LYS A 96 0.04 15.69 -15.65
C LYS A 96 0.29 14.92 -14.35
N LEU A 97 -0.06 15.51 -13.21
CA LEU A 97 0.10 14.88 -11.90
C LEU A 97 -0.86 13.70 -11.72
N TYR A 98 -2.13 13.87 -12.08
CA TYR A 98 -3.14 12.81 -12.05
C TYR A 98 -2.74 11.64 -12.93
N TYR A 99 -2.17 11.88 -14.10
CA TYR A 99 -1.73 10.79 -14.97
C TYR A 99 -0.66 9.92 -14.31
N GLN A 100 0.20 10.47 -13.43
CA GLN A 100 1.17 9.67 -12.68
C GLN A 100 0.48 8.64 -11.76
N VAL A 101 -0.69 9.00 -11.22
CA VAL A 101 -1.47 8.13 -10.32
C VAL A 101 -2.45 7.23 -11.09
N TYR A 102 -3.32 7.84 -11.89
CA TYR A 102 -4.44 7.17 -12.54
C TYR A 102 -4.05 6.48 -13.85
N GLY A 103 -2.88 6.78 -14.41
CA GLY A 103 -2.28 6.05 -15.53
C GLY A 103 -1.50 4.80 -15.12
N THR A 104 -1.41 4.50 -13.82
CA THR A 104 -0.66 3.37 -13.29
C THR A 104 -1.60 2.19 -12.94
N PRO A 105 -1.30 0.95 -13.38
CA PRO A 105 -2.03 -0.24 -12.96
C PRO A 105 -2.04 -0.43 -11.44
N CYS A 106 -3.20 -0.72 -10.86
CA CYS A 106 -3.36 -0.86 -9.42
C CYS A 106 -4.42 -1.89 -9.02
N GLY A 107 -4.58 -2.09 -7.71
CA GLY A 107 -5.63 -2.91 -7.13
C GLY A 107 -7.04 -2.40 -7.47
N GLY A 108 -7.88 -3.31 -7.97
CA GLY A 108 -9.33 -3.15 -8.03
C GLY A 108 -9.96 -3.74 -6.77
N TRP A 109 -10.46 -2.88 -5.89
CA TRP A 109 -11.01 -3.27 -4.59
C TRP A 109 -12.45 -3.75 -4.71
N TYR A 110 -12.74 -4.89 -4.12
CA TYR A 110 -14.00 -5.59 -4.28
C TYR A 110 -14.46 -6.20 -2.96
N ASP A 111 -15.69 -5.90 -2.57
CA ASP A 111 -16.33 -6.37 -1.35
C ASP A 111 -17.68 -7.06 -1.62
N GLY A 112 -18.01 -7.33 -2.88
CA GLY A 112 -19.28 -7.94 -3.27
C GLY A 112 -20.49 -7.02 -3.23
N GLY A 113 -20.29 -5.71 -3.09
CA GLY A 113 -21.37 -4.73 -3.06
C GLY A 113 -22.09 -4.66 -1.71
N VAL A 114 -21.42 -5.05 -0.62
CA VAL A 114 -21.97 -4.99 0.74
C VAL A 114 -21.77 -3.63 1.41
N SER A 115 -20.78 -2.84 0.96
CA SER A 115 -20.63 -1.47 1.46
C SER A 115 -21.80 -0.58 1.02
N PRO A 116 -22.27 0.34 1.90
CA PRO A 116 -23.26 1.34 1.54
C PRO A 116 -22.85 2.15 0.30
N GLY A 117 -23.80 2.43 -0.60
CA GLY A 117 -23.53 3.21 -1.81
C GLY A 117 -22.75 2.50 -2.93
N SER A 118 -22.34 1.23 -2.73
CA SER A 118 -21.63 0.43 -3.74
C SER A 118 -22.46 0.12 -4.99
N GLY A 119 -23.79 0.27 -4.91
CA GLY A 119 -24.74 -0.08 -5.96
C GLY A 119 -25.11 -1.57 -5.99
N GLY A 120 -24.80 -2.30 -4.91
CA GLY A 120 -25.28 -3.65 -4.67
C GLY A 120 -24.53 -4.75 -5.42
N LYS A 121 -24.91 -5.99 -5.10
CA LYS A 121 -24.23 -7.20 -5.56
C LYS A 121 -24.11 -7.29 -7.08
N GLU A 122 -25.20 -7.13 -7.82
CA GLU A 122 -25.23 -7.35 -9.28
C GLU A 122 -24.31 -6.37 -10.03
N LYS A 123 -24.25 -5.11 -9.58
CA LYS A 123 -23.36 -4.10 -10.17
C LYS A 123 -21.90 -4.45 -9.92
N ASN A 124 -21.57 -4.86 -8.70
CA ASN A 124 -20.20 -5.17 -8.29
C ASN A 124 -19.71 -6.49 -8.94
N ASP A 125 -20.54 -7.53 -8.98
CA ASP A 125 -20.22 -8.79 -9.69
C ASP A 125 -19.95 -8.53 -11.19
N ARG A 126 -20.76 -7.65 -11.80
CA ARG A 126 -20.55 -7.22 -13.20
C ARG A 126 -19.27 -6.42 -13.38
N TRP A 127 -18.94 -5.54 -12.44
CA TRP A 127 -17.67 -4.81 -12.46
C TRP A 127 -16.49 -5.78 -12.39
N LEU A 128 -16.48 -6.73 -11.45
CA LEU A 128 -15.39 -7.71 -11.33
C LEU A 128 -15.25 -8.54 -12.60
N LYS A 129 -16.37 -9.00 -13.17
CA LYS A 129 -16.39 -9.72 -14.45
C LYS A 129 -15.76 -8.90 -15.57
N ASN A 130 -16.18 -7.64 -15.73
CA ASN A 130 -15.63 -6.76 -16.75
C ASN A 130 -14.14 -6.45 -16.53
N PHE A 131 -13.72 -6.33 -15.27
CA PHE A 131 -12.33 -6.07 -14.88
C PHE A 131 -11.43 -7.24 -15.30
N VAL A 132 -11.77 -8.48 -14.92
CA VAL A 132 -10.96 -9.66 -15.26
C VAL A 132 -11.04 -10.04 -16.73
N GLU A 133 -12.20 -9.89 -17.39
CA GLU A 133 -12.33 -10.14 -18.83
C GLU A 133 -11.64 -9.07 -19.68
N GLY A 134 -11.65 -7.81 -19.22
CA GLY A 134 -10.93 -6.72 -19.87
C GLY A 134 -9.42 -6.95 -19.81
N ALA A 135 -8.91 -7.38 -18.65
CA ALA A 135 -7.51 -7.72 -18.46
C ALA A 135 -7.06 -8.87 -19.39
N GLU A 136 -7.85 -9.95 -19.43
CA GLU A 136 -7.57 -11.11 -20.31
C GLU A 136 -7.54 -10.69 -21.79
N ARG A 137 -8.53 -9.91 -22.26
CA ARG A 137 -8.55 -9.40 -23.65
C ARG A 137 -7.36 -8.50 -23.97
N ALA A 138 -6.84 -7.78 -22.98
CA ALA A 138 -5.68 -6.90 -23.13
C ALA A 138 -4.33 -7.63 -23.00
N HIS A 139 -4.33 -8.94 -22.72
CA HIS A 139 -3.13 -9.69 -22.34
C HIS A 139 -2.38 -9.00 -21.18
N LYS A 140 -3.15 -8.65 -20.13
CA LYS A 140 -2.65 -8.03 -18.90
C LYS A 140 -3.19 -8.78 -17.69
N THR A 141 -2.49 -8.69 -16.56
CA THR A 141 -2.92 -9.32 -15.30
C THR A 141 -3.62 -8.30 -14.39
N PRO A 142 -4.87 -8.52 -13.98
CA PRO A 142 -5.54 -7.68 -13.00
C PRO A 142 -5.01 -7.94 -11.58
N ILE A 143 -4.96 -6.89 -10.77
CA ILE A 143 -4.72 -6.96 -9.33
C ILE A 143 -6.09 -6.83 -8.66
N VAL A 144 -6.61 -7.92 -8.09
CA VAL A 144 -7.90 -7.95 -7.41
C VAL A 144 -7.67 -7.91 -5.91
N VAL A 145 -8.34 -7.01 -5.20
CA VAL A 145 -8.25 -6.90 -3.74
C VAL A 145 -9.59 -7.32 -3.13
N LEU A 146 -9.60 -8.45 -2.43
CA LEU A 146 -10.77 -8.91 -1.68
C LEU A 146 -10.79 -8.18 -0.34
N TYR A 147 -11.89 -7.49 -0.07
CA TYR A 147 -12.02 -6.65 1.12
C TYR A 147 -13.43 -6.71 1.72
N GLY A 148 -13.92 -7.94 1.93
CA GLY A 148 -15.29 -8.23 2.33
C GLY A 148 -15.44 -8.94 3.68
N ILE A 149 -14.38 -9.20 4.43
CA ILE A 149 -14.43 -10.01 5.67
C ILE A 149 -15.46 -9.44 6.68
N PRO A 150 -16.30 -10.27 7.34
CA PRO A 150 -17.18 -9.82 8.40
C PRO A 150 -16.43 -9.11 9.52
N ASN A 151 -17.04 -8.07 10.09
CA ASN A 151 -16.38 -7.16 11.04
C ASN A 151 -15.08 -6.58 10.46
N ARG A 152 -15.13 -6.15 9.19
CA ARG A 152 -14.01 -5.49 8.50
C ARG A 152 -13.54 -4.30 9.33
N ASP A 153 -12.22 -4.13 9.39
CA ASP A 153 -11.57 -3.06 10.14
C ASP A 153 -11.99 -2.96 11.63
N CYS A 154 -12.55 -4.03 12.18
CA CYS A 154 -12.95 -4.14 13.58
C CYS A 154 -13.86 -3.00 14.06
N GLY A 155 -14.63 -2.40 13.14
CA GLY A 155 -15.53 -1.29 13.43
C GLY A 155 -14.94 0.11 13.29
N SER A 156 -13.68 0.23 12.84
CA SER A 156 -12.97 1.50 12.63
C SER A 156 -13.41 2.21 11.32
N PHE A 157 -12.58 3.10 10.77
CA PHE A 157 -12.92 4.03 9.68
C PHE A 157 -13.41 3.35 8.39
N SER A 158 -12.94 2.13 8.11
CA SER A 158 -13.30 1.35 6.92
C SER A 158 -14.21 0.16 7.24
N LYS A 159 -14.94 0.24 8.38
CA LYS A 159 -15.90 -0.79 8.82
C LYS A 159 -16.86 -1.23 7.73
N GLY A 160 -17.28 -2.49 7.80
CA GLY A 160 -18.21 -3.09 6.86
C GLY A 160 -17.95 -4.58 6.71
N GLY A 161 -18.02 -5.04 5.46
CA GLY A 161 -17.90 -6.45 5.11
C GLY A 161 -19.22 -7.20 5.15
N HIS A 162 -19.15 -8.49 4.82
CA HIS A 162 -20.29 -9.37 4.78
C HIS A 162 -20.94 -9.49 6.16
N PRO A 163 -22.29 -9.61 6.24
CA PRO A 163 -23.01 -9.59 7.51
C PRO A 163 -22.73 -10.81 8.40
N ASN A 164 -22.26 -11.92 7.82
CA ASN A 164 -21.94 -13.16 8.52
C ASN A 164 -21.05 -14.08 7.66
N ALA A 165 -20.61 -15.18 8.28
CA ALA A 165 -19.78 -16.20 7.64
C ALA A 165 -20.40 -16.80 6.37
N ALA A 166 -21.71 -17.09 6.36
CA ALA A 166 -22.39 -17.70 5.22
C ALA A 166 -22.36 -16.77 3.99
N SER A 167 -22.72 -15.49 4.19
CA SER A 167 -22.70 -14.48 3.13
C SER A 167 -21.30 -14.26 2.56
N TYR A 168 -20.26 -14.29 3.41
CA TYR A 168 -18.87 -14.20 2.97
C TYR A 168 -18.45 -15.41 2.13
N LYS A 169 -18.75 -16.64 2.57
CA LYS A 169 -18.44 -17.87 1.83
C LYS A 169 -19.13 -17.90 0.46
N GLU A 170 -20.42 -17.55 0.40
CA GLU A 170 -21.14 -17.41 -0.86
C GLU A 170 -20.49 -16.38 -1.79
N TRP A 171 -19.98 -15.27 -1.23
CA TRP A 171 -19.26 -14.25 -1.99
C TRP A 171 -17.93 -14.73 -2.55
N ILE A 172 -17.12 -15.41 -1.76
CA ILE A 172 -15.90 -16.06 -2.23
C ILE A 172 -16.22 -17.07 -3.34
N ASP A 173 -17.32 -17.83 -3.23
CA ASP A 173 -17.75 -18.75 -4.28
C ASP A 173 -18.03 -18.05 -5.60
N ARG A 174 -18.70 -16.89 -5.57
CA ARG A 174 -18.93 -16.07 -6.75
C ARG A 174 -17.66 -15.42 -7.28
N VAL A 175 -16.77 -14.92 -6.42
CA VAL A 175 -15.46 -14.38 -6.81
C VAL A 175 -14.71 -15.43 -7.64
N SER A 176 -14.58 -16.64 -7.09
CA SER A 176 -13.89 -17.75 -7.74
C SER A 176 -14.52 -18.09 -9.10
N ALA A 177 -15.86 -18.15 -9.17
CA ALA A 177 -16.57 -18.40 -10.42
C ALA A 177 -16.40 -17.29 -11.46
N ILE A 178 -16.42 -16.02 -11.05
CA ILE A 178 -16.25 -14.85 -11.94
C ILE A 178 -14.82 -14.82 -12.51
N ILE A 179 -13.80 -15.01 -11.68
CA ILE A 179 -12.39 -15.08 -12.11
C ILE A 179 -12.20 -16.27 -13.07
N GLY A 180 -12.74 -17.44 -12.72
CA GLY A 180 -12.64 -18.65 -13.52
C GLY A 180 -11.18 -19.06 -13.77
N GLN A 181 -10.85 -19.42 -15.00
CA GLN A 181 -9.50 -19.85 -15.38
C GLN A 181 -8.58 -18.69 -15.81
N ARG A 182 -8.99 -17.43 -15.62
CA ARG A 182 -8.19 -16.26 -16.07
C ARG A 182 -7.03 -15.98 -15.12
N ARG A 183 -6.03 -15.25 -15.60
CA ARG A 183 -4.92 -14.77 -14.76
C ARG A 183 -5.41 -13.69 -13.80
N ALA A 184 -4.96 -13.73 -12.55
CA ALA A 184 -5.08 -12.61 -11.62
C ALA A 184 -4.05 -12.70 -10.50
N VAL A 185 -3.63 -11.54 -9.97
CA VAL A 185 -3.03 -11.44 -8.64
C VAL A 185 -4.16 -11.10 -7.68
N VAL A 186 -4.34 -11.89 -6.62
CA VAL A 186 -5.41 -11.69 -5.63
C VAL A 186 -4.81 -11.38 -4.27
N ILE A 187 -5.12 -10.20 -3.73
CA ILE A 187 -4.78 -9.80 -2.36
C ILE A 187 -5.98 -10.11 -1.47
N ILE A 188 -5.76 -10.93 -0.44
CA ILE A 188 -6.82 -11.42 0.44
C ILE A 188 -6.84 -10.60 1.72
N GLU A 189 -7.96 -9.89 1.88
CA GLU A 189 -8.43 -9.25 3.11
C GLU A 189 -7.36 -8.44 3.85
N PRO A 190 -6.97 -7.27 3.31
CA PRO A 190 -6.19 -6.28 4.04
C PRO A 190 -6.68 -6.09 5.49
N ASP A 191 -5.72 -5.97 6.40
CA ASP A 191 -5.86 -5.86 7.86
C ASP A 191 -6.64 -6.96 8.61
N ALA A 192 -6.97 -8.09 7.97
CA ALA A 192 -7.82 -9.08 8.63
C ALA A 192 -7.13 -9.96 9.68
N ILE A 193 -5.79 -10.04 9.66
CA ILE A 193 -5.02 -11.00 10.45
C ILE A 193 -4.81 -10.61 11.92
N ASN A 194 -5.21 -9.40 12.32
CA ASN A 194 -5.27 -9.03 13.74
C ASN A 194 -6.48 -9.66 14.45
N TYR A 195 -7.43 -10.24 13.71
CA TYR A 195 -8.61 -10.90 14.27
C TYR A 195 -9.40 -10.05 15.28
N CYS A 196 -9.36 -8.72 15.12
CA CYS A 196 -9.93 -7.75 16.05
C CYS A 196 -9.50 -7.91 17.51
N GLY A 197 -8.25 -8.32 17.73
CA GLY A 197 -7.70 -8.56 19.06
C GLY A 197 -8.28 -9.79 19.75
N ALA A 198 -9.03 -10.65 19.04
CA ALA A 198 -9.54 -11.89 19.62
C ALA A 198 -8.36 -12.82 19.97
N PRO A 199 -8.31 -13.38 21.19
CA PRO A 199 -7.26 -14.32 21.56
C PRO A 199 -7.23 -15.54 20.63
N ARG A 200 -6.04 -15.99 20.23
CA ARG A 200 -5.86 -17.20 19.42
C ARG A 200 -6.54 -18.40 20.08
N GLY A 201 -7.32 -19.14 19.31
CA GLY A 201 -8.11 -20.29 19.80
C GLY A 201 -9.51 -19.94 20.33
N SER A 202 -9.82 -18.65 20.52
CA SER A 202 -11.20 -18.24 20.83
C SER A 202 -12.13 -18.45 19.63
N ALA A 203 -13.44 -18.58 19.87
CA ALA A 203 -14.43 -18.76 18.80
C ALA A 203 -14.38 -17.64 17.74
N LYS A 204 -14.21 -16.37 18.16
CA LYS A 204 -14.10 -15.22 17.25
C LYS A 204 -12.83 -15.27 16.39
N TYR A 205 -11.71 -15.68 16.97
CA TYR A 205 -10.48 -15.88 16.22
C TYR A 205 -10.65 -16.99 15.19
N ASN A 206 -11.15 -18.16 15.63
CA ASN A 206 -11.30 -19.34 14.78
C ASN A 206 -12.26 -19.08 13.61
N GLU A 207 -13.41 -18.44 13.86
CA GLU A 207 -14.37 -18.09 12.80
C GLU A 207 -13.71 -17.25 11.71
N ARG A 208 -12.99 -16.19 12.07
CA ARG A 208 -12.35 -15.33 11.08
C ARG A 208 -11.16 -15.99 10.39
N ALA A 209 -10.39 -16.83 11.09
CA ALA A 209 -9.32 -17.63 10.49
C ALA A 209 -9.90 -18.63 9.47
N GLU A 210 -11.02 -19.29 9.78
CA GLU A 210 -11.73 -20.18 8.87
C GLU A 210 -12.23 -19.45 7.62
N LEU A 211 -12.71 -18.21 7.73
CA LEU A 211 -13.13 -17.43 6.57
C LEU A 211 -11.96 -17.05 5.65
N LEU A 212 -10.83 -16.63 6.21
CA LEU A 212 -9.61 -16.37 5.43
C LEU A 212 -9.12 -17.64 4.74
N SER A 213 -9.09 -18.75 5.48
CA SER A 213 -8.69 -20.06 4.95
C SER A 213 -9.64 -20.57 3.86
N TYR A 214 -10.94 -20.31 3.99
CA TYR A 214 -11.92 -20.63 2.95
C TYR A 214 -11.66 -19.88 1.64
N ALA A 215 -11.35 -18.58 1.71
CA ALA A 215 -10.97 -17.80 0.53
C ALA A 215 -9.70 -18.35 -0.14
N ALA A 216 -8.71 -18.69 0.68
CA ALA A 216 -7.46 -19.31 0.23
C ALA A 216 -7.72 -20.61 -0.52
N GLU A 217 -8.43 -21.54 0.11
CA GLU A 217 -8.68 -22.88 -0.40
C GLU A 217 -9.53 -22.84 -1.68
N LYS A 218 -10.57 -21.99 -1.71
CA LYS A 218 -11.45 -21.88 -2.88
C LYS A 218 -10.69 -21.39 -4.11
N LEU A 219 -9.90 -20.32 -3.97
CA LEU A 219 -9.12 -19.77 -5.07
C LEU A 219 -8.05 -20.77 -5.55
N ASN A 220 -7.34 -21.40 -4.61
CA ASN A 220 -6.33 -22.41 -4.94
C ASN A 220 -6.91 -23.60 -5.72
N LYS A 221 -8.09 -24.08 -5.31
CA LYS A 221 -8.73 -25.25 -5.93
C LYS A 221 -9.28 -24.97 -7.33
N ASN A 222 -9.84 -23.79 -7.54
CA ASN A 222 -10.66 -23.52 -8.72
C ASN A 222 -10.00 -22.58 -9.73
N ASN A 223 -9.00 -21.80 -9.34
CA ASN A 223 -8.42 -20.74 -10.14
C ASN A 223 -6.91 -20.98 -10.33
N PRO A 224 -6.50 -21.96 -11.17
CA PRO A 224 -5.09 -22.38 -11.29
C PRO A 224 -4.14 -21.30 -11.84
N ASN A 225 -4.69 -20.25 -12.44
CA ASN A 225 -3.93 -19.12 -12.98
C ASN A 225 -3.88 -17.91 -12.03
N VAL A 226 -4.39 -18.06 -10.80
CA VAL A 226 -4.36 -17.02 -9.76
C VAL A 226 -3.13 -17.19 -8.87
N ALA A 227 -2.43 -16.08 -8.61
CA ALA A 227 -1.47 -15.97 -7.51
C ALA A 227 -2.12 -15.20 -6.35
N SER A 228 -2.41 -15.89 -5.25
CA SER A 228 -3.07 -15.31 -4.07
C SER A 228 -2.08 -15.00 -2.93
N TYR A 229 -2.32 -13.90 -2.22
CA TYR A 229 -1.51 -13.43 -1.10
C TYR A 229 -2.37 -12.94 0.05
N ILE A 230 -2.14 -13.47 1.27
CA ILE A 230 -2.78 -12.96 2.49
C ILE A 230 -2.06 -11.70 2.98
N HIS A 231 -2.80 -10.67 3.35
CA HIS A 231 -2.17 -9.46 3.89
C HIS A 231 -1.58 -9.72 5.30
N ALA A 232 -0.29 -9.49 5.46
CA ALA A 232 0.46 -9.73 6.69
C ALA A 232 0.90 -8.44 7.42
N GLY A 233 0.24 -7.30 7.12
CA GLY A 233 0.58 -6.01 7.69
C GLY A 233 1.78 -5.38 6.98
N ASN A 234 2.85 -5.07 7.70
CA ASN A 234 4.02 -4.38 7.14
C ASN A 234 5.35 -4.91 7.69
N GLY A 235 6.47 -4.46 7.13
CA GLY A 235 7.82 -4.91 7.43
C GLY A 235 8.17 -4.80 8.92
N SER A 236 7.74 -3.74 9.58
CA SER A 236 7.93 -3.56 11.03
C SER A 236 7.12 -4.59 11.83
N LEU A 237 5.86 -4.83 11.45
CA LEU A 237 5.01 -5.79 12.15
C LEU A 237 5.56 -7.22 12.05
N VAL A 238 5.92 -7.65 10.84
CA VAL A 238 6.41 -9.01 10.60
C VAL A 238 7.78 -9.28 11.21
N THR A 239 8.57 -8.25 11.48
CA THR A 239 9.88 -8.38 12.12
C THR A 239 9.81 -8.31 13.64
N GLN A 240 8.96 -7.44 14.21
CA GLN A 240 8.83 -7.31 15.66
C GLN A 240 7.93 -8.38 16.27
N HIS A 241 7.00 -8.93 15.49
CA HIS A 241 5.99 -9.88 15.96
C HIS A 241 5.90 -11.12 15.05
N SER A 242 7.04 -11.62 14.55
CA SER A 242 7.08 -12.71 13.55
C SER A 242 6.26 -13.93 13.95
N GLU A 243 6.32 -14.36 15.21
CA GLU A 243 5.54 -15.52 15.67
C GLU A 243 4.03 -15.28 15.60
N ALA A 244 3.56 -14.15 16.11
CA ALA A 244 2.15 -13.81 16.12
C ALA A 244 1.60 -13.68 14.69
N VAL A 245 2.34 -12.99 13.81
CA VAL A 245 1.95 -12.84 12.40
C VAL A 245 1.98 -14.19 11.68
N ALA A 246 3.02 -15.00 11.86
CA ALA A 246 3.11 -16.32 11.23
C ALA A 246 1.94 -17.21 11.65
N ASN A 247 1.66 -17.30 12.95
CA ASN A 247 0.52 -18.02 13.49
C ASN A 247 -0.80 -17.54 12.85
N ALA A 248 -0.99 -16.22 12.77
CA ALA A 248 -2.18 -15.62 12.20
C ALA A 248 -2.40 -15.98 10.72
N ILE A 249 -1.38 -15.87 9.88
CA ILE A 249 -1.52 -16.17 8.44
C ILE A 249 -1.54 -17.67 8.15
N ILE A 250 -0.87 -18.49 8.96
CA ILE A 250 -0.92 -19.96 8.86
C ILE A 250 -2.34 -20.44 9.17
N ASP A 251 -2.93 -19.98 10.27
CA ASP A 251 -4.31 -20.28 10.64
C ASP A 251 -5.29 -19.72 9.58
N GLY A 252 -4.98 -18.56 8.99
CA GLY A 252 -5.71 -17.94 7.89
C GLY A 252 -5.53 -18.61 6.52
N GLY A 253 -4.82 -19.74 6.43
CA GLY A 253 -4.77 -20.56 5.21
C GLY A 253 -3.58 -20.31 4.28
N LEU A 254 -2.46 -19.77 4.78
CA LEU A 254 -1.22 -19.56 3.98
C LEU A 254 -0.82 -20.77 3.14
N LYS A 255 -1.07 -22.01 3.63
CA LYS A 255 -0.75 -23.25 2.90
C LYS A 255 -1.44 -23.40 1.54
N TYR A 256 -2.48 -22.62 1.27
CA TYR A 256 -3.21 -22.61 0.00
C TYR A 256 -2.87 -21.37 -0.86
N MET A 257 -1.85 -20.60 -0.48
CA MET A 257 -1.51 -19.35 -1.15
C MET A 257 -0.07 -19.36 -1.63
N ARG A 258 0.24 -18.45 -2.57
CA ARG A 258 1.62 -18.20 -3.02
C ARG A 258 2.46 -17.56 -1.91
N GLY A 259 1.82 -16.72 -1.08
CA GLY A 259 2.41 -16.23 0.15
C GLY A 259 1.66 -15.05 0.74
N PHE A 260 2.36 -13.96 1.04
CA PHE A 260 1.78 -12.82 1.76
C PHE A 260 2.00 -11.46 1.07
N ALA A 261 1.14 -10.50 1.39
CA ALA A 261 1.27 -9.10 0.95
C ALA A 261 1.66 -8.21 2.14
N LEU A 262 2.55 -7.25 1.94
CA LEU A 262 2.89 -6.22 2.93
C LEU A 262 2.52 -4.82 2.46
N ASN A 263 2.45 -3.92 3.44
CA ASN A 263 2.35 -2.48 3.30
C ASN A 263 1.07 -1.98 2.62
N VAL A 264 0.01 -2.80 2.51
CA VAL A 264 -1.23 -2.38 1.84
C VAL A 264 -1.77 -1.13 2.53
N SER A 265 -1.93 -0.06 1.76
CA SER A 265 -2.32 1.26 2.27
C SER A 265 -1.38 1.82 3.37
N GLY A 266 -0.18 1.29 3.51
CA GLY A 266 0.86 1.74 4.43
C GLY A 266 1.78 2.82 3.82
N LEU A 267 2.80 3.20 4.60
CA LEU A 267 3.83 4.18 4.24
C LEU A 267 5.26 3.66 4.54
N GLY A 268 5.42 2.34 4.70
CA GLY A 268 6.75 1.74 4.76
C GLY A 268 7.47 1.93 3.44
N GLY A 269 8.75 2.29 3.48
CA GLY A 269 9.58 2.45 2.29
C GLY A 269 9.89 1.10 1.66
N THR A 270 9.98 1.04 0.32
CA THR A 270 10.14 -0.24 -0.40
C THR A 270 11.29 -1.10 0.12
N ALA A 271 12.44 -0.49 0.45
CA ALA A 271 13.60 -1.21 0.96
C ALA A 271 13.39 -1.75 2.38
N GLU A 272 12.70 -1.02 3.26
CA GLU A 272 12.39 -1.46 4.62
C GLU A 272 11.40 -2.63 4.59
N GLU A 273 10.32 -2.48 3.82
CA GLU A 273 9.30 -3.50 3.64
C GLU A 273 9.89 -4.78 3.03
N GLN A 274 10.78 -4.65 2.05
CA GLN A 274 11.49 -5.79 1.47
C GLN A 274 12.39 -6.49 2.49
N ALA A 275 13.20 -5.74 3.24
CA ALA A 275 14.06 -6.34 4.26
C ALA A 275 13.25 -7.06 5.34
N GLY A 276 12.10 -6.51 5.74
CA GLY A 276 11.17 -7.16 6.66
C GLY A 276 10.56 -8.43 6.07
N ALA A 277 10.14 -8.39 4.81
CA ALA A 277 9.57 -9.54 4.11
C ALA A 277 10.57 -10.70 3.98
N GLU A 278 11.82 -10.45 3.58
CA GLU A 278 12.85 -11.51 3.45
C GLU A 278 13.17 -12.17 4.79
N ARG A 279 13.24 -11.38 5.87
CA ARG A 279 13.38 -11.92 7.24
C ARG A 279 12.18 -12.79 7.60
N PHE A 280 10.97 -12.37 7.22
CA PHE A 280 9.76 -13.12 7.52
C PHE A 280 9.63 -14.40 6.69
N VAL A 281 10.06 -14.41 5.43
CA VAL A 281 10.18 -15.64 4.62
C VAL A 281 11.12 -16.63 5.31
N THR A 282 12.27 -16.16 5.81
CA THR A 282 13.21 -17.01 6.57
C THR A 282 12.55 -17.57 7.84
N TYR A 283 11.79 -16.74 8.55
CA TYR A 283 11.03 -17.18 9.73
C TYR A 283 9.99 -18.25 9.37
N LEU A 284 9.22 -18.06 8.30
CA LEU A 284 8.21 -19.02 7.84
C LEU A 284 8.84 -20.35 7.39
N ALA A 285 10.01 -20.31 6.75
CA ALA A 285 10.76 -21.51 6.41
C ALA A 285 11.12 -22.35 7.66
N SER A 286 11.45 -21.69 8.78
CA SER A 286 11.67 -22.37 10.07
C SER A 286 10.41 -23.04 10.64
N LYS A 287 9.22 -22.61 10.20
CA LYS A 287 7.91 -23.20 10.53
C LYS A 287 7.42 -24.22 9.50
N GLY A 288 8.26 -24.58 8.51
CA GLY A 288 7.95 -25.58 7.48
C GLY A 288 7.41 -25.01 6.16
N PHE A 289 7.27 -23.69 6.03
CA PHE A 289 6.77 -23.03 4.81
C PHE A 289 7.95 -22.52 3.96
N LYS A 290 8.52 -23.41 3.13
CA LYS A 290 9.83 -23.20 2.47
C LYS A 290 9.80 -22.45 1.14
N ASP A 291 8.65 -22.36 0.48
CA ASP A 291 8.49 -21.69 -0.83
C ASP A 291 7.42 -20.59 -0.75
N VAL A 292 7.58 -19.70 0.22
CA VAL A 292 6.68 -18.55 0.41
C VAL A 292 7.28 -17.33 -0.28
N HIS A 293 6.47 -16.68 -1.10
CA HIS A 293 6.82 -15.44 -1.79
C HIS A 293 5.99 -14.28 -1.26
N TYR A 294 6.31 -13.07 -1.69
CA TYR A 294 5.55 -11.91 -1.25
C TYR A 294 5.42 -10.83 -2.32
N VAL A 295 4.44 -9.96 -2.07
CA VAL A 295 4.26 -8.70 -2.78
C VAL A 295 4.25 -7.53 -1.79
N ILE A 296 4.66 -6.35 -2.24
CA ILE A 296 4.68 -5.14 -1.42
C ILE A 296 3.81 -4.08 -2.09
N ASP A 297 2.89 -3.47 -1.34
CA ASP A 297 2.24 -2.24 -1.79
C ASP A 297 3.26 -1.09 -1.77
N THR A 298 3.48 -0.52 -2.94
CA THR A 298 4.42 0.55 -3.21
C THR A 298 3.72 1.82 -3.68
N GLY A 299 2.39 1.87 -3.61
CA GLY A 299 1.60 3.03 -4.02
C GLY A 299 1.99 4.32 -3.30
N ARG A 300 2.52 4.22 -2.08
CA ARG A 300 2.94 5.38 -1.25
C ARG A 300 4.28 5.17 -0.53
N SER A 301 5.16 4.32 -1.09
CA SER A 301 6.40 3.88 -0.42
C SER A 301 7.65 4.69 -0.82
N GLY A 302 7.50 5.83 -1.51
CA GLY A 302 8.64 6.60 -2.03
C GLY A 302 9.47 7.28 -0.94
N ILE A 303 8.88 7.55 0.23
CA ILE A 303 9.56 8.05 1.43
C ILE A 303 9.24 7.07 2.55
N ASN A 304 10.27 6.58 3.25
CA ASN A 304 10.07 5.66 4.37
C ASN A 304 9.49 6.39 5.58
N ARG A 305 8.31 5.97 6.03
CA ARG A 305 7.66 6.43 7.28
C ARG A 305 7.74 7.96 7.45
N PRO A 306 7.23 8.75 6.49
CA PRO A 306 7.28 10.20 6.59
C PRO A 306 6.53 10.67 7.82
N LYS A 307 7.09 11.69 8.51
CA LYS A 307 6.41 12.33 9.63
C LYS A 307 5.08 12.89 9.16
N HIS A 308 4.01 12.56 9.87
CA HIS A 308 2.69 13.12 9.58
C HIS A 308 2.67 14.65 9.79
N GLN A 309 1.99 15.38 8.91
CA GLN A 309 1.86 16.83 9.00
C GLN A 309 0.90 17.27 10.13
N ASN A 310 -0.17 16.51 10.36
CA ASN A 310 -1.05 16.69 11.53
C ASN A 310 -0.38 16.10 12.78
N GLU A 311 -0.51 16.78 13.93
CA GLU A 311 0.05 16.33 15.22
C GLU A 311 -0.68 15.11 15.81
N HIS A 312 -1.98 14.99 15.52
CA HIS A 312 -2.86 13.94 16.04
C HIS A 312 -3.63 13.22 14.92
N PRO A 313 -2.94 12.58 13.96
CA PRO A 313 -3.62 11.81 12.94
C PRO A 313 -4.28 10.58 13.57
N PRO A 314 -5.44 10.12 13.06
CA PRO A 314 -6.04 8.87 13.55
C PRO A 314 -5.10 7.68 13.35
N TYR A 315 -4.30 7.68 12.27
CA TYR A 315 -3.19 6.75 12.04
C TYR A 315 -2.24 7.36 11.00
N ASN A 316 -0.96 6.97 11.02
CA ASN A 316 0.10 7.67 10.27
C ASN A 316 -0.08 7.66 8.74
N SER A 317 -0.82 6.71 8.18
CA SER A 317 -1.07 6.66 6.73
C SER A 317 -2.24 7.52 6.26
N CYS A 318 -3.12 7.96 7.16
CA CYS A 318 -4.37 8.66 6.86
C CYS A 318 -4.10 10.02 6.23
N ASN A 319 -4.18 10.13 4.90
CA ASN A 319 -3.92 11.35 4.13
C ASN A 319 -2.63 12.07 4.55
N ASN A 320 -1.51 11.34 4.64
CA ASN A 320 -0.20 11.92 5.00
C ASN A 320 0.43 12.65 3.80
N PHE A 321 0.40 13.98 3.80
CA PHE A 321 0.87 14.83 2.69
C PHE A 321 2.39 14.80 2.50
N ASN A 322 3.14 14.22 3.45
CA ASN A 322 4.58 14.01 3.34
C ASN A 322 4.93 12.66 2.69
N ALA A 323 3.93 11.84 2.34
CA ALA A 323 4.13 10.62 1.55
C ALA A 323 4.59 10.94 0.11
N ALA A 324 5.18 9.93 -0.53
CA ALA A 324 5.56 9.97 -1.94
C ALA A 324 5.15 8.66 -2.63
N LEU A 325 4.77 8.74 -3.91
CA LEU A 325 4.61 7.54 -4.75
C LEU A 325 5.90 6.72 -4.73
N GLY A 326 5.78 5.40 -4.59
CA GLY A 326 6.90 4.46 -4.76
C GLY A 326 6.98 3.91 -6.18
N PRO A 327 7.84 2.90 -6.41
CA PRO A 327 7.96 2.23 -7.70
C PRO A 327 6.59 1.79 -8.23
N ARG A 328 6.33 1.95 -9.53
CA ARG A 328 5.07 1.48 -10.15
C ARG A 328 4.98 -0.04 -10.11
N SER A 329 3.75 -0.56 -10.22
CA SER A 329 3.48 -2.00 -10.31
C SER A 329 4.42 -2.69 -11.30
N THR A 330 5.29 -3.57 -10.80
CA THR A 330 6.39 -4.19 -11.56
C THR A 330 6.79 -5.55 -10.96
N THR A 331 7.18 -6.48 -11.83
CA THR A 331 7.83 -7.75 -11.44
C THR A 331 9.35 -7.62 -11.33
N ARG A 332 9.92 -6.46 -11.73
CA ARG A 332 11.33 -6.12 -11.56
C ARG A 332 11.57 -5.70 -10.10
N THR A 333 11.79 -6.70 -9.26
CA THR A 333 12.06 -6.57 -7.83
C THR A 333 13.52 -6.91 -7.53
N THR A 334 14.00 -6.50 -6.36
CA THR A 334 15.37 -6.80 -5.91
C THR A 334 15.44 -7.87 -4.81
N GLY A 335 14.30 -8.22 -4.20
CA GLY A 335 14.18 -9.31 -3.24
C GLY A 335 14.19 -10.67 -3.94
N ALA A 336 14.79 -11.66 -3.28
CA ALA A 336 14.88 -13.03 -3.80
C ALA A 336 13.49 -13.70 -3.86
N HIS A 337 12.61 -13.40 -2.90
CA HIS A 337 11.24 -13.94 -2.83
C HIS A 337 10.16 -12.89 -3.14
N ALA A 338 10.57 -11.71 -3.62
CA ALA A 338 9.65 -10.65 -4.03
C ALA A 338 9.09 -10.95 -5.43
N ASP A 339 7.84 -11.41 -5.52
CA ASP A 339 7.19 -11.66 -6.81
C ASP A 339 6.90 -10.34 -7.54
N ALA A 340 6.42 -9.31 -6.83
CA ALA A 340 6.15 -7.99 -7.40
C ALA A 340 6.13 -6.86 -6.36
N TYR A 341 6.46 -5.66 -6.81
CA TYR A 341 5.98 -4.42 -6.19
C TYR A 341 4.67 -4.05 -6.89
N LEU A 342 3.63 -3.74 -6.13
CA LEU A 342 2.29 -3.48 -6.65
C LEU A 342 1.77 -2.16 -6.09
N TRP A 343 0.93 -1.44 -6.81
CA TRP A 343 0.10 -0.38 -6.22
C TRP A 343 -1.22 -0.99 -5.79
N ILE A 344 -1.34 -1.42 -4.53
CA ILE A 344 -2.53 -2.12 -4.05
C ILE A 344 -3.60 -1.10 -3.66
N ASN A 345 -3.27 -0.08 -2.87
CA ASN A 345 -4.19 1.03 -2.52
C ASN A 345 -4.50 1.99 -3.69
N GLY A 346 -3.78 1.89 -4.81
CA GLY A 346 -3.97 2.76 -5.98
C GLY A 346 -3.39 4.18 -5.87
N GLY A 347 -2.79 4.52 -4.72
CA GLY A 347 -1.76 5.55 -4.58
C GLY A 347 -2.21 7.00 -4.78
N GLY A 348 -3.45 7.39 -4.50
CA GLY A 348 -3.81 8.83 -4.55
C GLY A 348 -5.26 9.21 -4.24
N GLY A 349 -6.13 8.22 -3.98
CA GLY A 349 -7.42 8.48 -3.35
C GLY A 349 -7.26 8.88 -1.88
N SER A 350 -8.29 9.52 -1.34
CA SER A 350 -8.38 9.77 0.12
C SER A 350 -8.44 8.45 0.89
N ASP A 351 -7.80 8.39 2.07
CA ASP A 351 -7.99 7.28 3.03
C ASP A 351 -9.28 7.44 3.88
N GLY A 352 -10.02 8.54 3.69
CA GLY A 352 -11.19 8.93 4.47
C GLY A 352 -11.06 10.33 5.04
N GLU A 353 -12.01 10.74 5.87
CA GLU A 353 -12.04 12.12 6.40
C GLU A 353 -10.82 12.48 7.25
N CYS A 354 -10.16 11.47 7.85
CA CYS A 354 -8.90 11.59 8.62
C CYS A 354 -8.89 12.72 9.67
N ASN A 355 -10.04 13.06 10.25
CA ASN A 355 -10.22 14.22 11.15
C ASN A 355 -9.74 15.56 10.56
N MET A 356 -9.77 15.69 9.23
CA MET A 356 -9.30 16.88 8.52
C MET A 356 -10.26 17.34 7.42
N GLY A 357 -11.49 16.81 7.38
CA GLY A 357 -12.50 17.16 6.36
C GLY A 357 -12.13 16.70 4.95
N ALA A 358 -11.25 15.70 4.84
CA ALA A 358 -10.88 15.12 3.56
C ALA A 358 -12.05 14.34 2.92
N PRO A 359 -12.01 14.07 1.60
CA PRO A 359 -13.03 13.27 0.94
C PRO A 359 -13.19 11.88 1.57
N GLU A 360 -14.35 11.24 1.33
CA GLU A 360 -14.58 9.84 1.69
C GLU A 360 -13.48 8.91 1.13
N ALA A 361 -13.25 7.79 1.82
CA ALA A 361 -12.24 6.82 1.42
C ALA A 361 -12.44 6.36 -0.04
N GLY A 362 -11.35 6.34 -0.80
CA GLY A 362 -11.34 5.96 -2.22
C GLY A 362 -11.78 7.06 -3.20
N LYS A 363 -12.29 8.21 -2.73
CA LYS A 363 -12.60 9.34 -3.61
C LYS A 363 -11.32 10.06 -4.08
N PRO A 364 -11.32 10.67 -5.28
CA PRO A 364 -10.22 11.54 -5.71
C PRO A 364 -9.95 12.66 -4.70
N TYR A 365 -8.69 12.88 -4.37
CA TYR A 365 -8.26 13.98 -3.50
C TYR A 365 -7.15 14.79 -4.20
N PRO A 366 -7.52 15.86 -4.93
CA PRO A 366 -6.62 16.62 -5.80
C PRO A 366 -5.34 17.11 -5.13
N GLU A 367 -5.47 17.75 -3.97
CA GLU A 367 -4.35 18.33 -3.24
C GLU A 367 -3.40 17.24 -2.72
N TYR A 368 -3.96 16.19 -2.14
CA TYR A 368 -3.20 15.03 -1.70
C TYR A 368 -2.42 14.38 -2.86
N THR A 369 -3.09 14.16 -3.99
CA THR A 369 -2.45 13.63 -5.21
C THR A 369 -1.30 14.52 -5.68
N ARG A 370 -1.48 15.85 -5.66
CA ARG A 370 -0.43 16.81 -6.03
C ARG A 370 0.81 16.63 -5.14
N HIS A 371 0.64 16.62 -3.83
CA HIS A 371 1.76 16.45 -2.89
C HIS A 371 2.47 15.11 -3.05
N LEU A 372 1.70 14.03 -3.19
CA LEU A 372 2.23 12.68 -3.33
C LEU A 372 3.12 12.53 -4.58
N VAL A 373 2.71 13.13 -5.70
CA VAL A 373 3.47 13.13 -6.96
C VAL A 373 4.67 14.08 -6.88
N GLN A 374 4.50 15.29 -6.33
CA GLN A 374 5.59 16.26 -6.19
C GLN A 374 6.71 15.75 -5.27
N ASN A 375 6.34 15.09 -4.17
CA ASN A 375 7.32 14.43 -3.31
C ASN A 375 8.05 13.32 -4.05
N ALA A 376 7.34 12.51 -4.84
CA ALA A 376 7.96 11.44 -5.63
C ALA A 376 8.96 11.96 -6.67
N ILE A 377 8.64 13.09 -7.34
CA ILE A 377 9.57 13.79 -8.23
C ILE A 377 10.80 14.25 -7.45
N ARG A 378 10.60 14.91 -6.31
CA ARG A 378 11.67 15.45 -5.48
C ARG A 378 12.64 14.37 -5.01
N VAL A 379 12.14 13.21 -4.58
CA VAL A 379 12.98 12.08 -4.12
C VAL A 379 13.35 11.10 -5.24
N LYS A 380 12.96 11.38 -6.49
CA LYS A 380 13.21 10.53 -7.67
C LYS A 380 12.75 9.09 -7.48
N SER A 381 11.64 8.87 -6.78
CA SER A 381 11.09 7.53 -6.52
C SER A 381 10.27 6.96 -7.67
N ILE A 382 9.93 7.80 -8.66
CA ILE A 382 9.25 7.41 -9.89
C ILE A 382 9.87 8.09 -11.11
N GLU A 383 9.78 7.43 -12.25
CA GLU A 383 9.90 8.09 -13.55
C GLU A 383 8.61 8.85 -13.89
N ILE A 384 8.70 9.97 -14.60
CA ILE A 384 7.53 10.75 -14.99
C ILE A 384 7.03 10.29 -16.35
N LEU A 385 5.74 9.94 -16.40
CA LEU A 385 5.07 9.53 -17.62
C LEU A 385 4.50 10.74 -18.35
N GLU A 386 4.71 10.80 -19.65
CA GLU A 386 4.06 11.75 -20.53
C GLU A 386 2.58 11.43 -20.68
N VAL A 387 1.73 12.45 -20.64
CA VAL A 387 0.28 12.27 -20.85
C VAL A 387 0.03 11.90 -22.33
N PRO A 388 -0.58 10.73 -22.61
CA PRO A 388 -0.92 10.31 -23.97
C PRO A 388 -1.78 11.34 -24.71
N GLN A 389 -1.58 11.46 -26.02
CA GLN A 389 -2.27 12.47 -26.85
C GLN A 389 -3.80 12.38 -26.78
N ASN A 390 -4.35 11.17 -26.64
CA ASN A 390 -5.79 10.92 -26.51
C ASN A 390 -6.36 11.32 -25.12
N LEU A 391 -5.52 11.72 -24.17
CA LEU A 391 -5.91 12.21 -22.85
C LEU A 391 -5.60 13.70 -22.63
N LYS A 392 -4.86 14.34 -23.55
CA LYS A 392 -4.46 15.75 -23.44
C LYS A 392 -5.65 16.70 -23.52
#